data_AF-A0A965WHN7-F1
#
_entry.id   AF-A0A965WHN7-F1
#
_cell.length_a   1.000
_cell.length_b   1.000
_cell.length_c   1.000
_cell.angle_alpha   90.00
_cell.angle_beta   90.00
_cell.angle_gamma   90.00
#
_symmetry.space_group_name_H-M   'P 1'
#
loop_
_entity.id
_entity.type
_entity.pdbx_description
1 polymer ?
#
loop_
_entity_poly.entity_id
_entity_poly.type
_entity_poly.pdbx_seq_one_letter_code
_entity_poly.pdbx_strand_id
1 'polypeptide(L)' 'ASGLGLIQVAEFYASQMIATGQLVKVLESSRAKGYDISVVFPQLKNVPPKLRVWIDFLVEIFTEVSWQRKS' A
#
# COMPACT_ATOMS: atom_id res chain seq x y z
N ALA A 1 -13.84 14.53 3.10
CA ALA A 1 -12.65 15.41 3.09
C ALA A 1 -13.10 16.84 3.37
N SER A 2 -12.41 17.59 4.24
CA SER A 2 -12.84 18.95 4.65
C SER A 2 -12.41 20.08 3.71
N GLY A 3 -11.80 19.76 2.55
CA GLY A 3 -11.44 20.75 1.53
C GLY A 3 -10.27 21.68 1.90
N LEU A 4 -9.40 21.27 2.82
CA LEU A 4 -8.33 22.12 3.37
C LEU A 4 -7.08 22.24 2.47
N GLY A 5 -7.06 21.58 1.31
CA GLY A 5 -5.96 21.67 0.35
C GLY A 5 -5.54 20.32 -0.24
N LEU A 6 -4.31 20.29 -0.74
CA LEU A 6 -3.68 19.12 -1.36
C LEU A 6 -2.93 18.29 -0.31
N ILE A 7 -2.97 16.96 -0.46
CA ILE A 7 -2.22 16.02 0.36
C ILE A 7 -1.53 14.99 -0.53
N GLN A 8 -0.36 14.51 -0.09
CA GLN A 8 0.28 13.33 -0.64
C GLN A 8 0.15 12.21 0.37
N VAL A 9 -0.62 11.17 0.03
CA VAL A 9 -0.91 10.04 0.92
C VAL A 9 -0.75 8.73 0.17
N ALA A 10 -0.57 7.64 0.91
CA ALA A 10 -0.54 6.31 0.32
C ALA A 10 -1.89 5.97 -0.33
N GLU A 11 -1.83 5.30 -1.47
CA GLU A 11 -2.99 5.08 -2.34
C GLU A 11 -4.10 4.27 -1.65
N PHE A 12 -3.75 3.33 -0.78
CA PHE A 12 -4.73 2.54 -0.04
C PHE A 12 -5.61 3.37 0.90
N TYR A 13 -5.11 4.51 1.43
CA TYR A 13 -5.93 5.43 2.24
C TYR A 13 -6.92 6.23 1.40
N ALA A 14 -6.56 6.57 0.16
CA ALA A 14 -7.35 7.47 -0.69
C ALA A 14 -8.23 6.74 -1.70
N SER A 15 -7.97 5.46 -1.99
CA SER A 15 -8.61 4.66 -3.04
C SER A 15 -10.14 4.78 -3.05
N GLN A 16 -10.81 4.54 -1.92
CA GLN A 16 -12.26 4.62 -1.81
C GLN A 16 -12.80 6.05 -1.98
N MET A 17 -12.09 7.05 -1.47
CA MET A 17 -12.49 8.45 -1.59
C MET A 17 -12.33 8.95 -3.02
N ILE A 18 -11.33 8.46 -3.75
CA ILE A 18 -11.17 8.71 -5.19
C ILE A 18 -12.29 8.01 -5.98
N ALA A 19 -12.57 6.74 -5.67
CA ALA A 19 -13.62 5.96 -6.35
C ALA A 19 -15.02 6.58 -6.18
N THR A 20 -15.30 7.18 -5.01
CA THR A 20 -16.56 7.86 -4.71
C THR A 20 -16.59 9.32 -5.17
N GLY A 21 -15.50 9.84 -5.73
CA GLY A 21 -15.39 11.24 -6.17
C GLY A 21 -15.23 12.26 -5.03
N GLN A 22 -15.08 11.82 -3.78
CA GLN A 22 -14.82 12.70 -2.63
C GLN A 22 -13.41 13.31 -2.67
N LEU A 23 -12.47 12.66 -3.35
CA LEU A 23 -11.15 13.17 -3.68
C LEU A 23 -10.93 13.06 -5.19
N VAL A 24 -10.11 13.96 -5.72
CA VAL A 24 -9.66 13.92 -7.11
C VAL A 24 -8.14 13.85 -7.14
N LYS A 25 -7.61 13.12 -8.12
CA LYS A 25 -6.16 13.04 -8.33
C LYS A 25 -5.69 14.27 -9.10
N VAL A 26 -4.52 14.79 -8.74
CA VAL A 26 -3.89 15.97 -9.36
C VAL A 26 -2.40 15.71 -9.58
N LEU A 27 -1.78 16.47 -10.48
CA LEU A 27 -0.35 16.39 -10.78
C LEU A 27 0.14 14.99 -11.20
N GLU A 28 -0.70 14.23 -11.90
CA GLU A 28 -0.40 12.83 -12.30
C GLU A 28 0.86 12.72 -13.17
N SER A 29 1.23 13.76 -13.92
CA SER A 29 2.47 13.82 -14.71
C SER A 29 3.74 13.79 -13.85
N SER A 30 3.63 14.18 -12.58
CA SER A 30 4.74 14.33 -11.64
C SER A 30 4.60 13.35 -10.46
N ARG A 31 4.02 12.17 -10.70
CA ARG A 31 3.77 11.17 -9.67
C ARG A 31 5.07 10.74 -8.98
N ALA A 32 5.11 10.82 -7.66
CA ALA A 32 6.21 10.29 -6.87
C ALA A 32 6.31 8.76 -7.02
N LYS A 33 7.53 8.23 -6.97
CA LYS A 33 7.75 6.78 -6.92
C LYS A 33 7.05 6.20 -5.69
N GLY A 34 6.45 5.02 -5.83
CA GLY A 34 5.88 4.28 -4.71
C GLY A 34 6.94 3.92 -3.66
N TYR A 35 6.48 3.71 -2.43
CA TYR A 35 7.29 3.18 -1.35
C TYR A 35 7.15 1.65 -1.28
N ASP A 36 8.23 0.96 -0.95
CA ASP A 36 8.20 -0.48 -0.71
C ASP A 36 7.58 -0.77 0.66
N ILE A 37 6.75 -1.81 0.73
CA ILE A 37 6.25 -2.37 2.00
C ILE A 37 7.17 -3.54 2.35
N SER A 38 7.80 -3.49 3.52
CA SER A 38 8.80 -4.48 3.95
C SER A 38 8.38 -5.18 5.24
N VAL A 39 8.67 -6.48 5.33
CA VAL A 39 8.62 -7.22 6.59
C VAL A 39 10.02 -7.18 7.22
N VAL A 40 10.12 -6.64 8.44
CA VAL A 40 11.39 -6.52 9.17
C VAL A 40 11.37 -7.45 10.39
N PHE A 41 12.41 -8.28 10.54
CA PHE A 41 12.57 -9.20 11.65
C PHE A 41 14.07 -9.35 12.01
N PRO A 42 14.41 -9.78 13.24
CA PRO A 42 15.80 -9.99 13.62
C PRO A 42 16.51 -10.98 12.71
N GLN A 43 17.79 -10.76 12.45
CA GLN A 43 18.58 -11.71 11.70
C GLN A 43 18.76 -13.00 12.51
N LEU A 44 18.17 -14.10 12.03
CA LEU A 44 18.25 -15.42 12.66
C LEU A 44 19.07 -16.36 11.78
N LYS A 45 19.96 -17.17 12.39
CA LYS A 45 20.72 -18.20 11.65
C LYS A 45 19.80 -19.17 10.90
N ASN A 46 18.67 -19.53 11.50
CA ASN A 46 17.59 -20.30 10.89
C ASN A 46 16.27 -19.56 11.12
N VAL A 47 15.57 -19.21 10.05
CA VAL A 47 14.21 -18.64 10.15
C VAL A 47 13.25 -19.77 10.57
N PRO A 48 12.51 -19.63 11.69
CA PRO A 48 11.55 -20.65 12.11
C PRO A 48 10.52 -20.93 11.00
N PRO A 49 10.12 -22.19 10.74
CA PRO A 49 9.17 -22.53 9.67
C PRO A 49 7.86 -21.73 9.76
N LYS A 50 7.35 -21.51 10.97
CA LYS A 50 6.14 -20.69 11.21
C LYS A 50 6.31 -19.23 10.77
N LEU A 51 7.48 -18.64 11.00
CA LEU A 51 7.79 -17.27 10.57
C LEU A 51 7.91 -17.21 9.05
N ARG A 52 8.55 -18.21 8.42
CA ARG A 52 8.65 -18.29 6.96
C ARG A 52 7.27 -18.34 6.29
N VAL A 53 6.42 -19.29 6.71
CA VAL A 53 5.06 -19.43 6.14
C VAL A 53 4.24 -18.15 6.34
N TRP A 54 4.39 -17.47 7.48
CA TRP A 54 3.73 -16.20 7.71
C TRP A 54 4.25 -15.07 6.81
N ILE A 55 5.57 -14.99 6.59
CA ILE A 55 6.17 -14.04 5.64
C ILE A 55 5.65 -14.33 4.23
N ASP A 56 5.65 -15.59 3.80
CA ASP A 56 5.16 -16.01 2.48
C ASP A 56 3.70 -15.58 2.27
N PHE A 57 2.85 -15.80 3.29
CA PHE A 57 1.45 -15.35 3.30
C PHE A 57 1.31 -13.82 3.19
N LEU A 58 2.13 -13.05 3.91
CA LEU A 58 2.11 -11.59 3.78
C LEU A 58 2.55 -11.16 2.38
N VAL A 59 3.62 -11.76 1.85
CA VAL A 59 4.09 -11.45 0.49
C VAL A 59 2.99 -11.72 -0.52
N GLU A 60 2.28 -12.84 -0.43
CA GLU A 60 1.13 -13.15 -1.29
C GLU A 60 0.06 -12.03 -1.25
N ILE A 61 -0.32 -11.57 -0.06
CA ILE A 61 -1.34 -10.52 0.12
C ILE A 61 -0.88 -9.16 -0.41
N PHE A 62 0.40 -8.83 -0.25
CA PHE A 62 0.94 -7.50 -0.58
C PHE A 62 1.57 -7.42 -1.99
N THR A 63 1.76 -8.55 -2.69
CA THR A 63 2.26 -8.56 -4.08
C THR A 63 1.20 -8.10 -5.06
N GLU A 64 -0.09 -8.35 -4.76
CA GLU A 64 -1.18 -7.76 -5.51
C GLU A 64 -1.49 -6.36 -4.98
N VAL A 65 -1.63 -5.37 -5.88
CA VAL A 65 -2.12 -4.03 -5.52
C VAL A 65 -3.62 -4.14 -5.24
N SER A 66 -3.96 -4.69 -4.08
CA SER A 66 -5.33 -5.06 -3.70
C SER A 66 -6.28 -3.87 -3.65
N TRP A 67 -5.77 -2.67 -3.34
CA TRP A 67 -6.52 -1.40 -3.34
C TRP A 67 -6.70 -0.76 -4.73
N GLN A 68 -6.14 -1.36 -5.79
CA GLN A 68 -6.46 -1.00 -7.18
C GLN A 68 -7.43 -2.01 -7.84
N ARG A 69 -7.86 -3.05 -7.12
CA ARG A 69 -8.82 -4.02 -7.65
C ARG A 69 -10.17 -3.31 -7.86
N LYS A 70 -10.52 -3.05 -9.12
CA LYS A 70 -11.86 -2.56 -9.50
C LYS A 70 -12.89 -3.59 -9.04
N SER A 71 -13.92 -3.16 -8.30
CA SER A 71 -15.10 -3.96 -7.99
C SER A 71 -15.96 -4.16 -9.22
#